data_AF-A0AAU7C9D0-F1
#
_entry.id   AF-A0AAU7C9D0-F1
#
_cell.length_a   1.000
_cell.length_b   1.000
_cell.length_c   1.000
_cell.angle_alpha   90.00
_cell.angle_beta   90.00
_cell.angle_gamma   90.00
#
_symmetry.space_group_name_H-M   'P 1'
#
loop_
_entity.id
_entity.type
_entity.pdbx_description
1 polymer ?
#
loop_
_entity_poly.entity_id
_entity_poly.type
_entity_poly.pdbx_seq_one_letter_code
_entity_poly.pdbx_strand_id
1 'polypeptide(L)'
;MATRTAPLTRYMELVAAHPLRPIRSEAELDRAIKVVDSLIDLAKRTKDEEDYLEVLGTLIEVYEQAHYPMGNVSGVDMLVHLMEARGVTQTGVSQGAGLPLSTVSEILAGKRKLNVKHIAALSRFFKADPGLFIDQQ
;
A
#
# COMPACT_ATOMS: atom_id res chain seq x y z
N MET A 1 6.04 -54.87 2.98
CA MET A 1 5.49 -53.56 3.34
C MET A 1 6.00 -52.54 2.34
N ALA A 2 5.15 -52.05 1.46
CA ALA A 2 5.48 -50.98 0.51
C ALA A 2 4.57 -49.80 0.83
N THR A 3 5.12 -48.74 1.41
CA THR A 3 4.42 -47.46 1.57
C THR A 3 4.29 -46.86 0.18
N ARG A 4 3.08 -46.96 -0.39
CA ARG A 4 2.71 -46.25 -1.62
C ARG A 4 2.49 -44.79 -1.25
N THR A 5 3.55 -43.97 -1.32
CA THR A 5 3.46 -42.52 -1.18
C THR A 5 2.57 -42.00 -2.31
N ALA A 6 1.38 -41.51 -1.99
CA ALA A 6 0.54 -40.80 -2.97
C ALA A 6 1.33 -39.60 -3.49
N PRO A 7 1.19 -39.22 -4.78
CA PRO A 7 1.85 -38.03 -5.30
C PRO A 7 1.45 -36.83 -4.43
N LEU A 8 2.46 -36.09 -3.96
CA LEU A 8 2.23 -34.85 -3.22
C LEU A 8 1.44 -33.91 -4.14
N THR A 9 0.40 -33.28 -3.62
CA THR A 9 -0.32 -32.24 -4.34
C THR A 9 0.63 -31.07 -4.59
N ARG A 10 0.38 -30.28 -5.64
CA ARG A 10 1.20 -29.11 -5.95
C ARG A 10 1.26 -28.15 -4.76
N TYR A 11 0.16 -28.06 -4.01
CA TYR A 11 0.09 -27.32 -2.75
C TYR A 11 1.13 -27.81 -1.72
N MET A 12 1.23 -29.13 -1.52
CA MET A 12 2.18 -29.70 -0.54
C MET A 12 3.64 -29.54 -0.98
N GLU A 13 3.91 -29.53 -2.29
CA GLU A 13 5.25 -29.20 -2.81
C GLU A 13 5.64 -27.76 -2.46
N LEU A 14 4.71 -26.80 -2.62
CA LEU A 14 4.92 -25.41 -2.26
C LEU A 14 5.15 -25.25 -0.76
N VAL A 15 4.33 -25.89 0.08
CA VAL A 15 4.51 -25.87 1.54
C VAL A 15 5.83 -26.50 1.96
N ALA A 16 6.29 -27.56 1.27
CA ALA A 16 7.58 -28.19 1.57
C ALA A 16 8.76 -27.28 1.20
N ALA A 17 8.70 -26.60 0.05
CA ALA A 17 9.73 -25.68 -0.40
C ALA A 17 9.72 -24.33 0.38
N HIS A 18 8.54 -23.86 0.72
CA HIS A 18 8.26 -22.58 1.36
C HIS A 18 7.24 -22.79 2.49
N PRO A 19 7.70 -23.19 3.70
CA PRO A 19 6.79 -23.48 4.80
C PRO A 19 5.98 -22.25 5.23
N LEU A 20 4.64 -22.38 5.22
CA LEU A 20 3.73 -21.35 5.71
C LEU A 20 3.84 -21.21 7.23
N ARG A 21 4.34 -20.07 7.69
CA ARG A 21 4.51 -19.72 9.11
C ARG A 21 4.25 -18.23 9.30
N PRO A 22 3.83 -17.79 10.49
CA PRO A 22 3.73 -16.36 10.78
C PRO A 22 5.05 -15.65 10.47
N ILE A 23 4.96 -14.54 9.73
CA ILE A 23 6.10 -13.69 9.38
C ILE A 23 6.41 -12.81 10.60
N ARG A 24 7.69 -12.69 10.97
CA ARG A 24 8.17 -12.00 12.17
C ARG A 24 9.34 -11.04 11.90
N SER A 25 9.75 -10.90 10.65
CA SER A 25 10.85 -10.01 10.26
C SER A 25 10.75 -9.58 8.81
N GLU A 26 11.39 -8.46 8.47
CA GLU A 26 11.49 -7.98 7.08
C GLU A 26 12.11 -9.00 6.14
N ALA A 27 13.15 -9.70 6.58
CA ALA A 27 13.78 -10.73 5.76
C ALA A 27 12.82 -11.91 5.46
N GLU A 28 11.88 -12.21 6.35
CA GLU A 28 10.83 -13.21 6.12
C GLU A 28 9.75 -12.67 5.17
N LEU A 29 9.35 -11.41 5.33
CA LEU A 29 8.43 -10.70 4.44
C LEU A 29 8.98 -10.69 3.00
N ASP A 30 10.23 -10.27 2.82
CA ASP A 30 10.91 -10.23 1.51
C ASP A 30 10.91 -11.59 0.81
N ARG A 31 11.08 -12.68 1.58
CA ARG A 31 11.03 -14.04 1.03
C ARG A 31 9.61 -14.43 0.62
N ALA A 32 8.61 -14.08 1.44
CA ALA A 32 7.22 -14.33 1.13
C ALA A 32 6.78 -13.59 -0.14
N ILE A 33 7.12 -12.31 -0.28
CA ILE A 33 6.84 -11.50 -1.47
C ILE A 33 7.45 -12.13 -2.72
N LYS A 34 8.72 -12.56 -2.68
CA LYS A 34 9.36 -13.24 -3.83
C LYS A 34 8.64 -14.51 -4.26
N VAL A 35 8.08 -15.27 -3.32
CA VAL A 35 7.29 -16.47 -3.65
C VAL A 35 5.98 -16.05 -4.31
N VAL A 36 5.29 -15.03 -3.78
CA VAL A 36 4.08 -14.47 -4.38
C VAL A 36 4.35 -14.01 -5.82
N ASP A 37 5.38 -13.19 -6.04
CA ASP A 37 5.77 -12.70 -7.36
C ASP A 37 6.00 -13.86 -8.34
N SER A 38 6.75 -14.89 -7.90
CA SER A 38 7.04 -16.05 -8.75
C SER A 38 5.80 -16.83 -9.18
N LEU A 39 4.76 -16.85 -8.35
CA LEU A 39 3.49 -17.53 -8.65
C LEU A 39 2.55 -16.63 -9.47
N ILE A 40 2.59 -15.32 -9.25
CA ILE A 40 1.82 -14.34 -10.02
C ILE A 40 2.30 -14.29 -11.47
N ASP A 41 3.61 -14.39 -11.69
CA ASP A 41 4.25 -14.39 -13.01
C ASP A 41 3.92 -15.63 -13.87
N LEU A 42 3.33 -16.67 -13.28
CA LEU A 42 2.89 -17.84 -14.04
C LEU A 42 1.72 -17.47 -14.96
N ALA A 43 1.86 -17.79 -16.25
CA ALA A 43 0.83 -17.52 -17.26
C ALA A 43 -0.54 -18.18 -16.94
N LYS A 44 -0.51 -19.32 -16.23
CA LYS A 44 -1.68 -19.97 -15.63
C LYS A 44 -1.27 -20.61 -14.32
N ARG A 45 -2.12 -20.48 -13.29
CA ARG A 45 -1.97 -21.16 -12.01
C ARG A 45 -2.95 -22.32 -11.89
N THR A 46 -2.55 -23.33 -11.15
CA THR A 46 -3.42 -24.40 -10.68
C THR A 46 -4.20 -23.94 -9.45
N LYS A 47 -5.31 -24.62 -9.13
CA LYS A 47 -6.07 -24.34 -7.92
C LYS A 47 -5.21 -24.43 -6.65
N ASP A 48 -4.32 -25.42 -6.59
CA ASP A 48 -3.37 -25.59 -5.49
C ASP A 48 -2.43 -24.39 -5.32
N GLU A 49 -1.99 -23.76 -6.42
CA GLU A 49 -1.14 -22.55 -6.37
C GLU A 49 -1.95 -21.32 -5.94
N GLU A 50 -3.22 -21.24 -6.33
CA GLU A 50 -4.13 -20.19 -5.87
C GLU A 50 -4.43 -20.32 -4.37
N ASP A 51 -4.77 -21.51 -3.90
CA ASP A 51 -5.02 -21.81 -2.48
C ASP A 51 -3.77 -21.50 -1.62
N TYR A 52 -2.57 -21.80 -2.15
CA TYR A 52 -1.32 -21.46 -1.46
C TYR A 52 -1.06 -19.94 -1.42
N LEU A 53 -1.28 -19.24 -2.54
CA LEU A 53 -1.15 -17.78 -2.62
C LEU A 53 -2.08 -17.08 -1.65
N GLU A 54 -3.33 -17.54 -1.54
CA GLU A 54 -4.32 -16.96 -0.62
C GLU A 54 -3.81 -16.98 0.82
N VAL A 55 -3.35 -18.15 1.30
CA VAL A 55 -2.86 -18.29 2.67
C VAL A 55 -1.57 -17.50 2.90
N LEU A 56 -0.63 -17.53 1.95
CA LEU A 56 0.61 -16.75 2.06
C LEU A 56 0.33 -15.24 2.07
N GLY A 57 -0.61 -14.78 1.24
CA GLY A 57 -1.06 -13.39 1.20
C GLY A 57 -1.65 -12.94 2.54
N THR A 58 -2.47 -13.77 3.19
CA THR A 58 -2.98 -13.46 4.54
C THR A 58 -1.85 -13.31 5.57
N LEU A 59 -0.79 -14.12 5.49
CA LEU A 59 0.34 -14.02 6.42
C LEU A 59 1.16 -12.75 6.20
N ILE A 60 1.33 -12.33 4.94
CA ILE A 60 1.94 -11.05 4.56
C ILE A 60 1.10 -9.90 5.13
N GLU A 61 -0.20 -9.89 4.87
CA GLU A 61 -1.12 -8.85 5.33
C GLU A 61 -1.08 -8.69 6.85
N VAL A 62 -1.09 -9.80 7.62
CA VAL A 62 -1.01 -9.76 9.08
C VAL A 62 0.30 -9.11 9.56
N TYR A 63 1.43 -9.41 8.91
CA TYR A 63 2.71 -8.78 9.27
C TYR A 63 2.73 -7.30 8.89
N GLU A 64 2.30 -6.97 7.67
CA GLU A 64 2.23 -5.59 7.18
C GLU A 64 1.30 -4.75 8.04
N GLN A 65 0.11 -5.20 8.40
CA GLN A 65 -0.79 -4.45 9.30
C GLN A 65 -0.13 -4.10 10.64
N ALA A 66 0.75 -4.96 11.17
CA ALA A 66 1.45 -4.73 12.43
C ALA A 66 2.70 -3.86 12.31
N HIS A 67 3.44 -3.94 11.19
CA HIS A 67 4.76 -3.30 11.02
C HIS A 67 4.75 -2.11 10.05
N TYR A 68 3.86 -2.19 9.07
CA TYR A 68 3.50 -1.18 8.07
C TYR A 68 2.00 -0.91 8.15
N PRO A 69 1.45 -0.56 9.33
CA PRO A 69 0.04 -0.17 9.40
C PRO A 69 -0.16 0.85 8.30
N MET A 70 -1.13 0.60 7.39
CA MET A 70 -1.41 1.47 6.25
C MET A 70 -1.35 2.89 6.76
N GLY A 71 -0.23 3.57 6.47
CA GLY A 71 0.05 4.84 7.11
C GLY A 71 -1.13 5.71 6.79
N ASN A 72 -1.79 6.29 7.80
CA ASN A 72 -2.84 7.26 7.57
C ASN A 72 -2.25 8.26 6.59
N VAL A 73 -2.66 8.17 5.32
CA VAL A 73 -2.13 9.04 4.27
C VAL A 73 -2.53 10.41 4.74
N SER A 74 -1.54 11.19 5.19
CA SER A 74 -1.86 12.49 5.75
C SER A 74 -2.45 13.33 4.63
N GLY A 75 -3.27 14.30 4.99
CA GLY A 75 -3.78 15.22 3.98
C GLY A 75 -2.65 15.94 3.22
N VAL A 76 -1.45 16.02 3.81
CA VAL A 76 -0.24 16.56 3.19
C VAL A 76 0.32 15.59 2.15
N ASP A 77 0.43 14.29 2.46
CA ASP A 77 0.91 13.28 1.50
C ASP A 77 -0.01 13.20 0.28
N MET A 78 -1.33 13.30 0.50
CA MET A 78 -2.29 13.39 -0.58
C MET A 78 -2.11 14.65 -1.43
N LEU A 79 -1.84 15.80 -0.80
CA LEU A 79 -1.56 17.04 -1.51
C LEU A 79 -0.31 16.90 -2.40
N VAL A 80 0.77 16.32 -1.88
CA VAL A 80 2.00 16.05 -2.63
C VAL A 80 1.69 15.15 -3.83
N HIS A 81 0.99 14.04 -3.59
CA HIS A 81 0.62 13.10 -4.64
C HIS A 81 -0.19 13.76 -5.76
N LEU A 82 -1.19 14.58 -5.42
CA LEU A 82 -2.01 15.29 -6.40
C LEU A 82 -1.24 16.36 -7.17
N MET A 83 -0.25 17.01 -6.54
CA MET A 83 0.65 17.93 -7.22
C MET A 83 1.51 17.22 -8.25
N GLU A 84 2.11 16.08 -7.88
CA GLU A 84 2.92 15.26 -8.78
C GLU A 84 2.10 14.68 -9.94
N ALA A 85 0.96 14.05 -9.64
CA ALA A 85 0.08 13.44 -10.62
C ALA A 85 -0.46 14.44 -11.66
N ARG A 86 -0.50 15.72 -11.32
CA ARG A 86 -0.99 16.80 -12.22
C ARG A 86 0.09 17.74 -12.71
N GLY A 87 1.35 17.53 -12.31
CA GLY A 87 2.46 18.42 -12.65
C GLY A 87 2.29 19.86 -12.17
N VAL A 88 1.62 20.07 -11.03
CA VAL A 88 1.32 21.40 -10.48
C VAL A 88 2.34 21.79 -9.42
N THR A 89 2.91 22.99 -9.52
CA THR A 89 3.87 23.53 -8.55
C THR A 89 3.17 24.14 -7.33
N GLN A 90 3.91 24.40 -6.24
CA GLN A 90 3.37 25.10 -5.06
C GLN A 90 2.76 26.46 -5.43
N THR A 91 3.39 27.19 -6.36
CA THR A 91 2.89 28.45 -6.89
C THR A 91 1.57 28.25 -7.65
N GLY A 92 1.46 27.18 -8.44
CA GLY A 92 0.23 26.81 -9.13
C GLY A 92 -0.90 26.48 -8.16
N VAL A 93 -0.62 25.72 -7.10
CA VAL A 93 -1.61 25.44 -6.03
C VAL A 93 -2.01 26.73 -5.32
N SER A 94 -1.05 27.60 -4.98
CA SER A 94 -1.32 28.88 -4.32
C SER A 94 -2.28 29.74 -5.14
N GLN A 95 -1.98 29.95 -6.43
CA GLN A 95 -2.83 30.74 -7.32
C GLN A 95 -4.19 30.08 -7.58
N GLY A 96 -4.20 28.77 -7.85
CA GLY A 96 -5.41 28.05 -8.24
C GLY A 96 -6.37 27.77 -7.08
N ALA A 97 -5.85 27.47 -5.89
CA ALA A 97 -6.66 27.27 -4.69
C ALA A 97 -6.98 28.60 -3.97
N GLY A 98 -6.29 29.70 -4.31
CA GLY A 98 -6.44 30.99 -3.63
C GLY A 98 -5.85 31.00 -2.23
N LEU A 99 -4.79 30.21 -2.00
CA LEU A 99 -4.07 30.12 -0.73
C LEU A 99 -2.75 30.89 -0.83
N PRO A 100 -2.31 31.60 0.22
CA PRO A 100 -0.99 32.22 0.22
C PRO A 100 0.12 31.19 -0.03
N LEU A 101 1.13 31.53 -0.82
CA LEU A 101 2.24 30.62 -1.13
C LEU A 101 2.98 30.15 0.14
N SER A 102 3.14 31.05 1.11
CA SER A 102 3.69 30.72 2.43
C SER A 102 2.88 29.65 3.15
N THR A 103 1.54 29.72 3.08
CA THR A 103 0.65 28.71 3.66
C THR A 103 0.83 27.36 2.99
N VAL A 104 0.88 27.30 1.66
CA VAL A 104 1.10 26.05 0.91
C VAL A 104 2.46 25.44 1.28
N SER A 105 3.51 26.26 1.34
CA SER A 105 4.85 25.83 1.73
C SER A 105 4.92 25.30 3.17
N GLU A 106 4.29 25.99 4.12
CA GLU A 106 4.24 25.55 5.52
C GLU A 106 3.47 24.24 5.70
N ILE A 107 2.41 24.01 4.91
CA ILE A 107 1.66 22.74 4.91
C ILE A 107 2.54 21.61 4.40
N LEU A 108 3.18 21.80 3.24
CA LEU A 108 4.06 20.79 2.64
C LEU A 108 5.30 20.49 3.50
N ALA A 109 5.78 21.47 4.26
CA ALA A 109 6.86 21.29 5.22
C ALA A 109 6.41 20.67 6.57
N GLY A 110 5.12 20.33 6.73
CA GLY A 110 4.55 19.80 7.96
C GLY A 110 4.50 20.80 9.13
N LYS A 111 4.84 22.08 8.89
CA LYS A 111 4.82 23.14 9.90
C LYS A 111 3.41 23.65 10.20
N ARG A 112 2.46 23.40 9.29
CA ARG A 112 1.06 23.80 9.42
C ARG A 112 0.14 22.64 9.04
N LYS A 113 -0.78 22.29 9.93
CA LYS A 113 -1.84 21.32 9.62
C LYS A 113 -2.86 21.90 8.64
N LEU A 114 -3.42 21.03 7.80
CA LEU A 114 -4.59 21.36 6.99
C LEU A 114 -5.78 21.67 7.90
N ASN A 115 -6.54 22.70 7.55
CA ASN A 115 -7.80 23.04 8.21
C ASN A 115 -8.94 22.96 7.19
N VAL A 116 -10.17 23.06 7.67
CA VAL A 116 -11.37 22.96 6.83
C VAL A 116 -11.36 23.94 5.65
N LYS A 117 -10.84 25.16 5.83
CA LYS A 117 -10.75 26.15 4.74
C LYS A 117 -9.73 25.74 3.68
N HIS A 118 -8.56 25.24 4.10
CA HIS A 118 -7.56 24.71 3.17
C HIS A 118 -8.10 23.51 2.42
N ILE A 119 -8.71 22.56 3.12
CA ILE A 119 -9.30 21.34 2.54
C ILE A 119 -10.36 21.70 1.49
N ALA A 120 -11.28 22.62 1.80
CA ALA A 120 -12.29 23.06 0.83
C ALA A 120 -11.68 23.73 -0.41
N ALA A 121 -10.65 24.56 -0.21
CA ALA A 121 -9.94 25.23 -1.31
C ALA A 121 -9.20 24.22 -2.21
N LEU A 122 -8.48 23.29 -1.61
CA LEU A 122 -7.73 22.25 -2.30
C LEU A 122 -8.67 21.25 -2.99
N SER A 123 -9.73 20.81 -2.33
CA SER A 123 -10.77 19.96 -2.92
C SER A 123 -11.38 20.61 -4.16
N ARG A 124 -11.72 21.91 -4.11
CA ARG A 124 -12.24 22.64 -5.28
C ARG A 124 -11.21 22.74 -6.40
N PHE A 125 -9.95 23.05 -6.07
CA PHE A 125 -8.88 23.19 -7.06
C PHE A 125 -8.55 21.85 -7.73
N PHE A 126 -8.39 20.80 -6.94
CA PHE A 126 -8.08 19.46 -7.42
C PHE A 126 -9.33 18.69 -7.88
N LYS A 127 -10.56 19.18 -7.69
CA LYS A 127 -11.79 18.40 -7.96
C LYS A 127 -11.71 17.01 -7.31
N ALA A 128 -11.23 16.97 -6.08
CA ALA A 128 -10.95 15.77 -5.31
C ALA A 128 -11.83 15.75 -4.07
N ASP A 129 -12.18 14.56 -3.57
CA ASP A 129 -12.99 14.43 -2.37
C ASP A 129 -12.29 15.09 -1.16
N PRO A 130 -12.99 15.93 -0.36
CA PRO A 130 -12.40 16.58 0.82
C PRO A 130 -11.80 15.61 1.84
N GLY A 131 -12.35 14.40 1.94
CA GLY A 131 -11.89 13.34 2.85
C GLY A 131 -10.48 12.86 2.54
N LEU A 132 -10.01 13.03 1.31
CA LEU A 132 -8.62 12.70 0.92
C LEU A 132 -7.59 13.60 1.61
N PHE A 133 -8.00 14.79 2.07
CA PHE A 133 -7.13 15.75 2.77
C PHE A 133 -7.30 15.72 4.29
N ILE A 134 -8.11 14.79 4.81
CA ILE A 134 -8.31 14.59 6.24
C ILE A 134 -7.39 13.47 6.68
N ASP A 135 -6.55 13.75 7.68
CA ASP A 135 -5.77 12.71 8.34
C ASP A 135 -6.75 11.68 8.90
N GLN A 136 -6.75 10.47 8.32
CA GLN A 136 -7.47 9.34 8.90
C GLN A 136 -6.88 9.10 10.31
N GLN A 137 -7.69 8.72 11.29
CA GLN A 137 -7.25 8.39 12.66
C GLN A 137 -7.26 6.89 12.85
#